data_AF-A0A960X1H6-F1
#
_entry.id   AF-A0A960X1H6-F1
#
_cell.length_a   1.000
_cell.length_b   1.000
_cell.length_c   1.000
_cell.angle_alpha   90.00
_cell.angle_beta   90.00
_cell.angle_gamma   90.00
#
_symmetry.space_group_name_H-M   'P 1'
#
loop_
_entity.id
_entity.type
_entity.pdbx_description
1 polymer ?
#
loop_
_entity_poly.entity_id
_entity_poly.type
_entity_poly.pdbx_seq_one_letter_code
_entity_poly.pdbx_strand_id
1 'polypeptide(L)'
;MFHGWRARIHHLSRNHAFLLRTALLIVGGGLLAAWIITLLVPVQLDQAFIDKMISKMTGPDLRLVNDYRLLSAEHEKQPRAVARWLRQALNVINQEAPPEGDELGIWGAFQKDGQLAKMDVKKLMAQHVVGPEQQRLFDDFIAANLADEGPDRQEPANRLAAAAGTAAPPPLANEFHAYLLLRAKAYAEGVDALIREGQFFSDAGAAQRNAVKMAVRHKLTPALQRIAAEQPAWLAASDPLDQYQAGGLLGDLWMQWKGLLRHRLATTPFVLVSLALFAVGVWYVVLVLHADRTHWRWARPIVPLMAGVISVWPTLSLVHFQEVTLGLTEHAPFPHNLWYYMAGVGLREELCKLALFIPFLPWLLWRKESGLAMLTGAFVGFGFALEENIQYYTDAGAQAVLGRLLTANFLHAALTGYAARALYRLVRSRFATAEEFIFALIGVVLIHGGYDFVLAGGLFDPDVAAIGSVAILGFVAYKFFDTLANDVPISRGVVCPSGVLTIGMACLVALVFIYAAATTGGMGAVGAVGESAVGLVPIAMMYLRRLR
;
A
#
# COMPACT_ATOMS: atom_id res chain seq x y z
N MET A 1 -27.18 -14.47 41.58
CA MET A 1 -27.04 -15.85 41.07
C MET A 1 -26.09 -15.95 39.86
N PHE A 2 -24.79 -15.74 40.05
CA PHE A 2 -23.75 -16.00 39.03
C PHE A 2 -22.45 -16.54 39.67
N HIS A 3 -22.54 -17.44 40.64
CA HIS A 3 -21.39 -17.89 41.44
C HIS A 3 -20.47 -18.94 40.75
N GLY A 4 -20.67 -19.27 39.47
CA GLY A 4 -19.88 -20.30 38.77
C GLY A 4 -19.19 -19.89 37.47
N TRP A 5 -19.51 -18.73 36.88
CA TRP A 5 -19.04 -18.42 35.52
C TRP A 5 -17.53 -18.17 35.44
N ARG A 6 -16.93 -17.51 36.45
CA ARG A 6 -15.47 -17.30 36.50
C ARG A 6 -14.70 -18.62 36.59
N ALA A 7 -15.17 -19.54 37.42
CA ALA A 7 -14.58 -20.88 37.53
C ALA A 7 -14.73 -21.66 36.22
N ARG A 8 -15.89 -21.57 35.56
CA ARG A 8 -16.11 -22.20 34.26
C ARG A 8 -15.22 -21.63 33.16
N ILE A 9 -15.09 -20.30 33.05
CA ILE A 9 -14.16 -19.66 32.11
C ILE A 9 -12.72 -20.04 32.43
N HIS A 10 -12.35 -20.06 33.70
CA HIS A 10 -11.02 -20.48 34.14
C HIS A 10 -10.69 -21.91 33.71
N HIS A 11 -11.64 -22.83 33.88
CA HIS A 11 -11.50 -24.22 33.44
C HIS A 11 -11.47 -24.34 31.90
N LEU A 12 -12.43 -23.75 31.19
CA LEU A 12 -12.54 -23.85 29.73
C LEU A 12 -11.34 -23.23 29.01
N SER A 13 -10.85 -22.07 29.47
CA SER A 13 -9.67 -21.43 28.87
C SER A 13 -8.36 -22.20 29.07
N ARG A 14 -8.34 -23.26 29.89
CA ARG A 14 -7.17 -24.12 30.14
C ARG A 14 -7.35 -25.55 29.64
N ASN A 15 -8.57 -25.96 29.33
CA ASN A 15 -8.87 -27.31 28.87
C ASN A 15 -8.43 -27.45 27.40
N HIS A 16 -7.30 -28.15 27.18
CA HIS A 16 -6.69 -28.29 25.86
C HIS A 16 -7.62 -28.97 24.85
N ALA A 17 -8.29 -30.05 25.26
CA ALA A 17 -9.20 -30.78 24.39
C ALA A 17 -10.38 -29.90 23.98
N PHE A 18 -10.92 -29.10 24.91
CA PHE A 18 -11.99 -28.14 24.60
C PHE A 18 -11.52 -27.06 23.62
N LEU A 19 -10.36 -26.44 23.90
CA LEU A 19 -9.82 -25.36 23.05
C LEU A 19 -9.52 -25.85 21.63
N LEU A 20 -8.86 -27.00 21.49
CA LEU A 20 -8.52 -27.57 20.19
C LEU A 20 -9.78 -27.92 19.39
N ARG A 21 -10.76 -28.60 20.00
CA ARG A 21 -12.04 -28.92 19.34
C ARG A 21 -12.77 -27.66 18.90
N THR A 22 -12.84 -26.66 19.77
CA THR A 22 -13.51 -25.39 19.47
C THR A 22 -12.81 -24.64 18.34
N ALA A 23 -11.47 -24.57 18.36
CA ALA A 23 -10.69 -23.95 17.29
C ALA A 23 -10.90 -24.67 15.94
N LEU A 24 -10.85 -26.00 15.92
CA LEU A 24 -11.11 -26.79 14.71
C LEU A 24 -12.53 -26.56 14.17
N LEU A 25 -13.53 -26.48 15.04
CA LEU A 25 -14.90 -26.17 14.63
C LEU A 25 -15.02 -24.75 14.05
N ILE A 26 -14.35 -23.76 14.64
CA ILE A 26 -14.36 -22.38 14.14
C ILE A 26 -13.69 -22.31 12.76
N VAL A 27 -12.48 -22.87 12.62
CA VAL A 27 -11.73 -22.86 11.36
C VAL A 27 -12.46 -23.66 10.28
N GLY A 28 -12.95 -24.86 10.61
CA GLY A 28 -13.73 -25.69 9.69
C GLY A 28 -15.05 -25.05 9.28
N GLY A 29 -15.74 -24.38 10.22
CA GLY A 29 -16.94 -23.60 9.92
C GLY A 29 -16.67 -22.38 9.03
N GLY A 30 -15.57 -21.66 9.26
CA GLY A 30 -15.12 -20.57 8.41
C GLY A 30 -14.77 -21.04 6.99
N LEU A 31 -14.07 -22.17 6.86
CA LEU A 31 -13.75 -22.80 5.57
C LEU A 31 -15.02 -23.26 4.84
N LEU A 32 -15.97 -23.88 5.56
CA LEU A 32 -17.26 -24.29 4.99
C LEU A 32 -18.06 -23.06 4.51
N ALA A 33 -18.09 -21.99 5.30
CA ALA A 33 -18.74 -20.74 4.90
C ALA A 33 -18.08 -20.13 3.67
N ALA A 34 -16.74 -20.09 3.64
CA ALA A 34 -15.98 -19.64 2.48
C ALA A 34 -16.28 -20.46 1.22
N TRP A 35 -16.37 -21.79 1.36
CA TRP A 35 -16.76 -22.69 0.26
C TRP A 35 -18.20 -22.46 -0.21
N ILE A 36 -19.15 -22.25 0.70
CA ILE A 36 -20.53 -21.89 0.33
C ILE A 36 -20.55 -20.54 -0.41
N ILE A 37 -19.78 -19.55 0.06
CA ILE A 37 -19.65 -18.25 -0.60
C ILE A 37 -19.11 -18.42 -2.02
N THR A 38 -18.06 -19.21 -2.25
CA THR A 38 -17.53 -19.41 -3.61
C THR A 38 -18.48 -20.19 -4.52
N LEU A 39 -19.40 -20.99 -3.97
CA LEU A 39 -20.47 -21.64 -4.75
C LEU A 39 -21.64 -20.70 -5.08
N LEU A 40 -22.01 -19.82 -4.14
CA LEU A 40 -23.22 -18.99 -4.23
C LEU A 40 -22.96 -17.60 -4.81
N VAL A 41 -21.81 -17.01 -4.51
CA VAL A 41 -21.34 -15.84 -5.23
C VAL A 41 -20.99 -16.38 -6.59
N PRO A 42 -21.78 -16.07 -7.66
CA PRO A 42 -21.39 -16.48 -9.00
C PRO A 42 -19.97 -15.99 -9.14
N VAL A 43 -19.01 -16.92 -9.36
CA VAL A 43 -17.60 -16.61 -9.62
C VAL A 43 -17.65 -15.31 -10.37
N GLN A 44 -17.21 -14.20 -9.75
CA GLN A 44 -17.23 -12.90 -10.38
C GLN A 44 -16.56 -13.15 -11.71
N LEU A 45 -17.39 -13.20 -12.76
CA LEU A 45 -17.20 -14.03 -13.96
C LEU A 45 -15.72 -14.28 -14.16
N ASP A 46 -15.25 -15.52 -13.96
CA ASP A 46 -13.85 -15.98 -14.01
C ASP A 46 -12.90 -14.86 -14.43
N GLN A 47 -11.93 -14.43 -13.63
CA GLN A 47 -11.04 -13.35 -14.06
C GLN A 47 -10.50 -13.60 -15.48
N ALA A 48 -10.41 -14.85 -15.99
CA ALA A 48 -10.19 -15.12 -17.42
C ALA A 48 -11.42 -14.93 -18.36
N PHE A 49 -12.67 -15.09 -17.96
CA PHE A 49 -13.91 -14.70 -18.67
C PHE A 49 -14.26 -13.21 -18.52
N ILE A 50 -14.11 -12.59 -17.34
CA ILE A 50 -14.05 -11.14 -17.20
C ILE A 50 -12.87 -10.64 -17.99
N ASP A 51 -11.64 -11.12 -17.90
CA ASP A 51 -10.52 -10.71 -18.76
C ASP A 51 -10.71 -11.12 -20.22
N LYS A 52 -11.65 -12.01 -20.58
CA LYS A 52 -12.01 -12.32 -21.99
C LYS A 52 -13.22 -11.55 -22.50
N MET A 53 -14.04 -10.96 -21.61
CA MET A 53 -15.07 -9.96 -21.91
C MET A 53 -14.54 -8.53 -21.75
N ILE A 54 -13.59 -8.32 -20.85
CA ILE A 54 -12.80 -7.13 -20.55
C ILE A 54 -11.63 -7.07 -21.53
N SER A 55 -10.99 -8.17 -21.96
CA SER A 55 -10.15 -8.10 -23.18
C SER A 55 -10.96 -7.87 -24.45
N LYS A 56 -12.28 -8.04 -24.40
CA LYS A 56 -13.19 -7.59 -25.47
C LYS A 56 -13.79 -6.20 -25.22
N MET A 57 -13.71 -5.65 -24.00
CA MET A 57 -14.23 -4.34 -23.57
C MET A 57 -13.51 -3.93 -22.28
N THR A 58 -12.32 -3.35 -22.38
CA THR A 58 -11.50 -3.07 -21.20
C THR A 58 -12.21 -2.06 -20.29
N GLY A 59 -11.98 -2.08 -18.97
CA GLY A 59 -12.51 -1.05 -18.05
C GLY A 59 -12.25 0.41 -18.50
N PRO A 60 -11.10 0.72 -19.12
CA PRO A 60 -10.88 1.96 -19.88
C PRO A 60 -11.94 2.23 -20.95
N ASP A 61 -12.35 1.24 -21.73
CA ASP A 61 -13.33 1.37 -22.83
C ASP A 61 -14.72 1.72 -22.31
N LEU A 62 -15.17 1.10 -21.22
CA LEU A 62 -16.47 1.42 -20.61
C LEU A 62 -16.53 2.86 -20.09
N ARG A 63 -15.46 3.34 -19.45
CA ARG A 63 -15.37 4.74 -19.02
C ARG A 63 -15.32 5.67 -20.23
N LEU A 64 -14.52 5.35 -21.24
CA LEU A 64 -14.36 6.14 -22.44
C LEU A 64 -15.68 6.28 -23.22
N VAL A 65 -16.45 5.17 -23.34
CA VAL A 65 -17.76 5.13 -23.99
C VAL A 65 -18.80 5.91 -23.17
N ASN A 66 -18.79 5.79 -21.85
CA ASN A 66 -19.70 6.57 -21.00
C ASN A 66 -19.39 8.07 -21.07
N ASP A 67 -18.13 8.47 -21.01
CA ASP A 67 -17.71 9.87 -21.16
C ASP A 67 -18.09 10.41 -22.54
N TYR A 68 -17.91 9.63 -23.61
CA TYR A 68 -18.38 9.99 -24.95
C TYR A 68 -19.90 10.23 -25.00
N ARG A 69 -20.69 9.33 -24.40
CA ARG A 69 -22.15 9.46 -24.35
C ARG A 69 -22.60 10.69 -23.58
N LEU A 70 -21.96 10.95 -22.44
CA LEU A 70 -22.23 12.13 -21.62
C LEU A 70 -21.92 13.41 -22.40
N LEU A 71 -20.75 13.49 -23.05
CA LEU A 71 -20.39 14.64 -23.88
C LEU A 71 -21.35 14.80 -25.06
N SER A 72 -21.66 13.71 -25.77
CA SER A 72 -22.58 13.75 -26.92
C SER A 72 -23.98 14.25 -26.55
N ALA A 73 -24.44 14.00 -25.32
CA ALA A 73 -25.73 14.47 -24.81
C ALA A 73 -25.70 15.93 -24.31
N GLU A 74 -24.51 16.48 -24.07
CA GLU A 74 -24.31 17.81 -23.52
C GLU A 74 -24.38 18.88 -24.61
N HIS A 75 -25.21 19.90 -24.42
CA HIS A 75 -25.45 20.94 -25.43
C HIS A 75 -24.49 22.13 -25.26
N GLU A 76 -23.95 22.31 -24.06
CA GLU A 76 -22.98 23.36 -23.79
C GLU A 76 -21.60 23.05 -24.40
N LYS A 77 -20.91 24.09 -24.85
CA LYS A 77 -19.56 23.97 -25.41
C LYS A 77 -18.57 23.60 -24.30
N GLN A 78 -17.97 22.41 -24.38
CA GLN A 78 -17.03 21.89 -23.37
C GLN A 78 -15.71 21.42 -24.01
N PRO A 79 -14.93 22.32 -24.64
CA PRO A 79 -13.73 21.93 -25.39
C PRO A 79 -12.70 21.19 -24.50
N ARG A 80 -12.50 21.60 -23.24
CA ARG A 80 -11.58 20.91 -22.32
C ARG A 80 -12.02 19.49 -21.97
N ALA A 81 -13.33 19.23 -21.92
CA ALA A 81 -13.85 17.90 -21.62
C ALA A 81 -13.64 16.96 -22.82
N VAL A 82 -13.85 17.46 -24.04
CA VAL A 82 -13.49 16.74 -25.29
C VAL A 82 -11.98 16.50 -25.37
N ALA A 83 -11.14 17.48 -25.06
CA ALA A 83 -9.68 17.30 -25.04
C ALA A 83 -9.24 16.21 -24.05
N ARG A 84 -9.84 16.17 -22.87
CA ARG A 84 -9.56 15.13 -21.85
C ARG A 84 -9.94 13.74 -22.35
N TRP A 85 -11.16 13.61 -22.88
CA TRP A 85 -11.67 12.36 -23.45
C TRP A 85 -10.81 11.89 -24.62
N LEU A 86 -10.46 12.80 -25.54
CA LEU A 86 -9.66 12.49 -26.72
C LEU A 86 -8.28 11.96 -26.36
N ARG A 87 -7.60 12.53 -25.35
CA ARG A 87 -6.33 11.98 -24.85
C ARG A 87 -6.45 10.56 -24.31
N GLN A 88 -7.55 10.25 -23.61
CA GLN A 88 -7.79 8.91 -23.11
C GLN A 88 -8.03 7.94 -24.27
N ALA A 89 -8.85 8.32 -25.24
CA ALA A 89 -9.11 7.54 -26.44
C ALA A 89 -7.81 7.23 -27.21
N LEU A 90 -7.01 8.27 -27.49
CA LEU A 90 -5.75 8.12 -28.20
C LEU A 90 -4.74 7.27 -27.42
N ASN A 91 -4.73 7.34 -26.08
CA ASN A 91 -3.85 6.50 -25.28
C ASN A 91 -4.23 5.02 -25.38
N VAL A 92 -5.52 4.70 -25.43
CA VAL A 92 -6.01 3.32 -25.63
C VAL A 92 -5.67 2.84 -27.03
N ILE A 93 -6.01 3.62 -28.06
CA ILE A 93 -5.77 3.27 -29.46
C ILE A 93 -4.29 3.04 -29.76
N ASN A 94 -3.39 3.85 -29.20
CA ASN A 94 -1.94 3.68 -29.39
C ASN A 94 -1.36 2.46 -28.66
N GLN A 95 -2.08 1.86 -27.72
CA GLN A 95 -1.67 0.62 -27.04
C GLN A 95 -2.12 -0.63 -27.80
N GLU A 96 -3.16 -0.51 -28.63
CA GLU A 96 -3.63 -1.62 -29.46
C GLU A 96 -2.73 -1.74 -30.70
N ALA A 97 -2.29 -2.97 -31.00
CA ALA A 97 -1.62 -3.24 -32.26
C ALA A 97 -2.61 -2.95 -33.40
N PRO A 98 -2.18 -2.28 -34.49
CA PRO A 98 -3.05 -2.06 -35.63
C PRO A 98 -3.57 -3.42 -36.13
N PRO A 99 -4.86 -3.54 -36.46
CA PRO A 99 -5.41 -4.79 -36.97
C PRO A 99 -4.65 -5.22 -38.22
N GLU A 100 -4.19 -6.48 -38.25
CA GLU A 100 -3.52 -7.05 -39.42
C GLU A 100 -4.42 -6.92 -40.66
N GLY A 101 -3.92 -6.25 -41.70
CA GLY A 101 -4.59 -6.15 -42.99
C GLY A 101 -5.43 -4.88 -43.24
N ASP A 102 -5.40 -3.88 -42.35
CA ASP A 102 -6.03 -2.58 -42.64
C ASP A 102 -5.12 -1.68 -43.49
N GLU A 103 -5.33 -1.68 -44.80
CA GLU A 103 -4.49 -0.95 -45.79
C GLU A 103 -4.48 0.58 -45.58
N LEU A 104 -5.51 1.15 -44.92
CA LEU A 104 -5.62 2.60 -44.71
C LEU A 104 -4.92 3.10 -43.45
N GLY A 105 -4.58 2.21 -42.51
CA GLY A 105 -4.14 2.57 -41.17
C GLY A 105 -5.19 3.35 -40.38
N ILE A 106 -4.92 3.56 -39.09
CA ILE A 106 -5.87 4.23 -38.17
C ILE A 106 -6.11 5.69 -38.60
N TRP A 107 -5.08 6.38 -39.07
CA TRP A 107 -5.19 7.76 -39.54
C TRP A 107 -6.03 7.89 -40.81
N GLY A 108 -5.81 7.02 -41.80
CA GLY A 108 -6.59 7.03 -43.04
C GLY A 108 -8.07 6.70 -42.80
N ALA A 109 -8.35 5.76 -41.90
CA ALA A 109 -9.72 5.48 -41.45
C ALA A 109 -10.38 6.71 -40.82
N PHE A 110 -9.71 7.35 -39.85
CA PHE A 110 -10.20 8.56 -39.20
C PHE A 110 -10.43 9.72 -40.18
N GLN A 111 -9.54 9.92 -41.16
CA GLN A 111 -9.72 10.94 -42.19
C GLN A 111 -11.02 10.71 -42.98
N LYS A 112 -11.30 9.45 -43.33
CA LYS A 112 -12.47 9.04 -44.11
C LYS A 112 -13.78 9.21 -43.36
N ASP A 113 -13.90 8.69 -42.14
CA ASP A 113 -15.18 8.62 -41.43
C ASP A 113 -15.28 9.54 -40.20
N GLY A 114 -14.16 10.09 -39.72
CA GLY A 114 -14.11 10.92 -38.52
C GLY A 114 -14.29 10.16 -37.21
N GLN A 115 -14.16 8.84 -37.23
CA GLN A 115 -14.43 7.97 -36.09
C GLN A 115 -13.14 7.46 -35.45
N LEU A 116 -13.14 7.37 -34.13
CA LEU A 116 -12.13 6.66 -33.35
C LEU A 116 -12.83 5.61 -32.50
N ALA A 117 -12.46 4.34 -32.67
CA ALA A 117 -13.10 3.22 -31.98
C ALA A 117 -14.65 3.26 -32.07
N LYS A 118 -15.18 3.52 -33.28
CA LYS A 118 -16.62 3.64 -33.60
C LYS A 118 -17.34 4.82 -32.93
N MET A 119 -16.61 5.77 -32.35
CA MET A 119 -17.14 7.01 -31.79
C MET A 119 -16.88 8.16 -32.76
N ASP A 120 -17.94 8.87 -33.17
CA ASP A 120 -17.85 9.99 -34.12
C ASP A 120 -17.25 11.23 -33.44
N VAL A 121 -15.94 11.40 -33.62
CA VAL A 121 -15.13 12.44 -32.97
C VAL A 121 -15.28 13.76 -33.71
N LYS A 122 -15.42 13.75 -35.04
CA LYS A 122 -15.66 14.98 -35.82
C LYS A 122 -16.97 15.63 -35.40
N LYS A 123 -18.04 14.85 -35.23
CA LYS A 123 -19.32 15.35 -34.71
C LYS A 123 -19.17 15.92 -33.30
N LEU A 124 -18.47 15.20 -32.41
CA LEU A 124 -18.23 15.64 -31.05
C LEU A 124 -17.44 16.97 -31.01
N MET A 125 -16.42 17.10 -31.86
CA MET A 125 -15.64 18.33 -31.99
C MET A 125 -16.49 19.49 -32.52
N ALA A 126 -17.26 19.28 -33.58
CA ALA A 126 -18.18 20.30 -34.10
C ALA A 126 -19.20 20.76 -33.02
N GLN A 127 -19.61 19.84 -32.14
CA GLN A 127 -20.52 20.11 -31.05
C GLN A 127 -19.91 20.92 -29.92
N HIS A 128 -18.63 20.74 -29.54
CA HIS A 128 -18.07 21.39 -28.34
C HIS A 128 -16.93 22.38 -28.58
N VAL A 129 -16.25 22.32 -29.72
CA VAL A 129 -15.11 23.19 -30.02
C VAL A 129 -15.60 24.56 -30.50
N VAL A 130 -14.89 25.62 -30.11
CA VAL A 130 -15.28 27.01 -30.35
C VAL A 130 -14.31 27.65 -31.34
N GLY A 131 -14.82 27.94 -32.54
CA GLY A 131 -14.09 28.68 -33.57
C GLY A 131 -13.07 27.85 -34.36
N PRO A 132 -12.59 28.38 -35.50
CA PRO A 132 -11.75 27.66 -36.44
C PRO A 132 -10.32 27.41 -35.92
N GLU A 133 -9.79 28.30 -35.09
CA GLU A 133 -8.45 28.15 -34.52
C GLU A 133 -8.40 26.96 -33.55
N GLN A 134 -9.37 26.88 -32.64
CA GLN A 134 -9.44 25.75 -31.71
C GLN A 134 -9.72 24.44 -32.44
N GLN A 135 -10.59 24.45 -33.46
CA GLN A 135 -10.82 23.28 -34.32
C GLN A 135 -9.52 22.76 -34.93
N ARG A 136 -8.69 23.66 -35.46
CA ARG A 136 -7.38 23.30 -36.03
C ARG A 136 -6.45 22.68 -35.01
N LEU A 137 -6.44 23.14 -33.75
CA LEU A 137 -5.62 22.52 -32.68
C LEU A 137 -6.02 21.06 -32.42
N PHE A 138 -7.31 20.76 -32.41
CA PHE A 138 -7.78 19.38 -32.26
C PHE A 138 -7.41 18.52 -33.47
N ASP A 139 -7.64 19.03 -34.68
CA ASP A 139 -7.29 18.32 -35.91
C ASP A 139 -5.78 18.03 -35.96
N ASP A 140 -4.94 19.02 -35.63
CA ASP A 140 -3.49 18.87 -35.57
C ASP A 140 -3.07 17.88 -34.47
N PHE A 141 -3.75 17.86 -33.33
CA PHE A 141 -3.48 16.93 -32.24
C PHE A 141 -3.82 15.49 -32.59
N ILE A 142 -4.93 15.26 -33.29
CA ILE A 142 -5.32 13.92 -33.75
C ILE A 142 -4.34 13.44 -34.83
N ALA A 143 -4.02 14.29 -35.80
CA ALA A 143 -3.06 13.99 -36.86
C ALA A 143 -1.69 13.61 -36.28
N ALA A 144 -1.16 14.43 -35.36
CA ALA A 144 0.13 14.18 -34.71
C ALA A 144 0.17 12.88 -33.87
N ASN A 145 -0.98 12.35 -33.46
CA ASN A 145 -1.06 11.11 -32.70
C ASN A 145 -1.31 9.86 -33.53
N LEU A 146 -2.04 9.97 -34.64
CA LEU A 146 -2.50 8.82 -35.42
C LEU A 146 -1.71 8.61 -36.71
N ALA A 147 -1.18 9.68 -37.31
CA ALA A 147 -0.44 9.57 -38.55
C ALA A 147 0.87 8.80 -38.35
N ASP A 148 1.28 8.09 -39.39
CA ASP A 148 2.56 7.39 -39.43
C ASP A 148 3.74 8.38 -39.35
N GLU A 149 4.93 7.86 -39.07
CA GLU A 149 6.14 8.70 -39.06
C GLU A 149 6.36 9.38 -40.42
N GLY A 150 6.51 10.71 -40.41
CA GLY A 150 6.66 11.50 -41.62
C GLY A 150 6.04 12.89 -41.53
N PRO A 151 5.90 13.59 -42.67
CA PRO A 151 5.36 14.95 -42.73
C PRO A 151 3.96 15.08 -42.14
N ASP A 152 3.09 14.10 -42.39
CA ASP A 152 1.69 14.10 -41.93
C ASP A 152 1.55 14.08 -40.40
N ARG A 153 2.57 13.60 -39.69
CA ARG A 153 2.65 13.65 -38.24
C ARG A 153 3.44 14.86 -37.75
N GLN A 154 4.56 15.18 -38.42
CA GLN A 154 5.51 16.18 -37.96
C GLN A 154 5.03 17.61 -38.20
N GLU A 155 4.36 17.90 -39.30
CA GLU A 155 3.84 19.24 -39.55
C GLU A 155 2.73 19.64 -38.55
N PRO A 156 1.71 18.80 -38.25
CA PRO A 156 0.76 19.11 -37.18
C PRO A 156 1.41 19.29 -35.82
N ALA A 157 2.39 18.44 -35.47
CA ALA A 157 3.14 18.58 -34.22
C ALA A 157 3.91 19.90 -34.14
N ASN A 158 4.55 20.32 -35.25
CA ASN A 158 5.25 21.59 -35.34
C ASN A 158 4.30 22.79 -35.23
N ARG A 159 3.10 22.71 -35.83
CA ARG A 159 2.07 23.75 -35.70
C ARG A 159 1.57 23.87 -34.26
N LEU A 160 1.35 22.75 -33.58
CA LEU A 160 1.01 22.75 -32.15
C LEU A 160 2.12 23.35 -31.28
N ALA A 161 3.38 22.99 -31.55
CA ALA A 161 4.52 23.57 -30.85
C ALA A 161 4.62 25.09 -31.08
N ALA A 162 4.41 25.55 -32.31
CA ALA A 162 4.40 26.97 -32.65
C ALA A 162 3.25 27.73 -31.94
N ALA A 163 2.04 27.15 -31.93
CA ALA A 163 0.88 27.72 -31.22
C ALA A 163 1.10 27.79 -29.70
N ALA A 164 1.68 26.74 -29.11
CA ALA A 164 2.06 26.71 -27.70
C ALA A 164 3.15 27.73 -27.36
N GLY A 165 4.04 28.02 -28.32
CA GLY A 165 5.17 28.94 -28.17
C GLY A 165 4.80 30.43 -28.10
N THR A 166 3.62 30.84 -28.57
CA THR A 166 3.25 32.26 -28.70
C THR A 166 3.09 32.97 -27.34
N ALA A 167 3.26 34.29 -27.31
CA ALA A 167 3.14 35.08 -26.06
C ALA A 167 1.74 34.98 -25.41
N ALA A 168 0.71 34.72 -26.20
CA ALA A 168 -0.66 34.46 -25.75
C ALA A 168 -1.16 33.19 -26.47
N PRO A 169 -0.81 31.99 -25.98
CA PRO A 169 -1.17 30.74 -26.62
C PRO A 169 -2.69 30.56 -26.60
N PRO A 170 -3.31 30.03 -27.67
CA PRO A 170 -4.73 29.71 -27.64
C PRO A 170 -5.01 28.58 -26.62
N PRO A 171 -6.22 28.52 -26.02
CA PRO A 171 -6.57 27.48 -25.07
C PRO A 171 -6.33 26.07 -25.63
N LEU A 172 -5.76 25.18 -24.81
CA LEU A 172 -5.37 23.79 -25.15
C LEU A 172 -4.10 23.63 -25.97
N ALA A 173 -3.51 24.69 -26.55
CA ALA A 173 -2.31 24.52 -27.38
C ALA A 173 -1.13 23.94 -26.60
N ASN A 174 -0.84 24.47 -25.41
CA ASN A 174 0.21 23.93 -24.55
C ASN A 174 -0.15 22.55 -24.02
N GLU A 175 -1.43 22.30 -23.71
CA GLU A 175 -1.89 21.00 -23.20
C GLU A 175 -1.72 19.87 -24.23
N PHE A 176 -2.04 20.13 -25.50
CA PHE A 176 -1.84 19.20 -26.61
C PHE A 176 -0.35 19.01 -26.93
N HIS A 177 0.40 20.10 -27.00
CA HIS A 177 1.84 20.02 -27.22
C HIS A 177 2.54 19.22 -26.10
N ALA A 178 2.18 19.46 -24.84
CA ALA A 178 2.68 18.71 -23.70
C ALA A 178 2.44 17.21 -23.85
N TYR A 179 1.26 16.78 -24.29
CA TYR A 179 0.95 15.36 -24.45
C TYR A 179 1.82 14.70 -25.53
N LEU A 180 2.10 15.40 -26.63
CA LEU A 180 3.03 14.93 -27.66
C LEU A 180 4.45 14.80 -27.12
N LEU A 181 4.92 15.78 -26.34
CA LEU A 181 6.22 15.74 -25.68
C LEU A 181 6.34 14.58 -24.68
N LEU A 182 5.34 14.38 -23.83
CA LEU A 182 5.30 13.27 -22.87
C LEU A 182 5.33 11.92 -23.57
N ARG A 183 4.62 11.76 -24.70
CA ARG A 183 4.68 10.55 -25.53
C ARG A 183 6.07 10.34 -26.13
N ALA A 184 6.72 11.42 -26.57
CA ALA A 184 8.10 11.41 -27.04
C ALA A 184 9.14 11.27 -25.90
N LYS A 185 8.70 11.09 -24.64
CA LYS A 185 9.54 10.99 -23.44
C LYS A 185 10.35 12.26 -23.12
N ALA A 186 9.99 13.40 -23.71
CA ALA A 186 10.49 14.73 -23.36
C ALA A 186 9.73 15.26 -22.13
N TYR A 187 9.95 14.60 -20.97
CA TYR A 187 9.11 14.78 -19.79
C TYR A 187 9.22 16.19 -19.19
N ALA A 188 10.42 16.78 -19.17
CA ALA A 188 10.65 18.10 -18.61
C ALA A 188 9.91 19.17 -19.42
N GLU A 189 10.08 19.15 -20.73
CA GLU A 189 9.43 20.06 -21.67
C GLU A 189 7.91 19.87 -21.66
N GLY A 190 7.45 18.61 -21.58
CA GLY A 190 6.02 18.30 -21.49
C GLY A 190 5.39 18.85 -20.21
N VAL A 191 6.07 18.72 -19.06
CA VAL A 191 5.61 19.32 -17.81
C VAL A 191 5.65 20.85 -17.86
N ASP A 192 6.68 21.44 -18.45
CA ASP A 192 6.78 22.89 -18.62
C ASP A 192 5.63 23.45 -19.46
N ALA A 193 5.23 22.76 -20.53
CA ALA A 193 4.06 23.11 -21.32
C ALA A 193 2.76 22.98 -20.49
N LEU A 194 2.58 21.94 -19.68
CA LEU A 194 1.42 21.84 -18.78
C LEU A 194 1.37 22.96 -17.74
N ILE A 195 2.51 23.35 -17.18
CA ILE A 195 2.62 24.48 -16.26
C ILE A 195 2.21 25.76 -16.97
N ARG A 196 2.70 25.98 -18.20
CA ARG A 196 2.32 27.16 -19.00
C ARG A 196 0.81 27.20 -19.27
N GLU A 197 0.19 26.09 -19.67
CA GLU A 197 -1.27 26.02 -19.83
C GLU A 197 -2.00 26.42 -18.55
N GLY A 198 -1.59 25.86 -17.40
CA GLY A 198 -2.18 26.13 -16.09
C GLY A 198 -2.03 27.58 -15.61
N GLN A 199 -0.95 28.26 -16.03
CA GLN A 199 -0.68 29.67 -15.72
C GLN A 199 -1.52 30.63 -16.58
N PHE A 200 -1.66 30.34 -17.88
CA PHE A 200 -2.45 31.19 -18.79
C PHE A 200 -3.95 31.05 -18.57
N PHE A 201 -4.41 29.88 -18.13
CA PHE A 201 -5.84 29.57 -18.04
C PHE A 201 -6.22 29.03 -16.67
N SER A 202 -6.98 29.81 -15.91
CA SER A 202 -7.44 29.44 -14.56
C SER A 202 -8.38 28.23 -14.55
N ASP A 203 -9.07 27.95 -15.67
CA ASP A 203 -9.95 26.81 -15.86
C ASP A 203 -9.21 25.52 -16.28
N ALA A 204 -7.90 25.59 -16.53
CA ALA A 204 -7.07 24.45 -16.95
C ALA A 204 -6.70 23.49 -15.79
N GLY A 205 -7.65 23.19 -14.89
CA GLY A 205 -7.41 22.35 -13.72
C GLY A 205 -6.90 20.93 -14.06
N ALA A 206 -7.23 20.41 -15.25
CA ALA A 206 -6.68 19.13 -15.72
C ALA A 206 -5.17 19.23 -16.05
N ALA A 207 -4.74 20.32 -16.70
CA ALA A 207 -3.33 20.57 -16.99
C ALA A 207 -2.53 20.78 -15.70
N GLN A 208 -3.07 21.56 -14.75
CA GLN A 208 -2.46 21.80 -13.44
C GLN A 208 -2.21 20.49 -12.67
N ARG A 209 -3.23 19.61 -12.57
CA ARG A 209 -3.08 18.30 -11.92
C ARG A 209 -2.12 17.39 -12.68
N ASN A 210 -2.18 17.38 -14.00
CA ASN A 210 -1.26 16.57 -14.82
C ASN A 210 0.19 17.06 -14.72
N ALA A 211 0.42 18.38 -14.58
CA ALA A 211 1.76 18.93 -14.37
C ALA A 211 2.38 18.36 -13.10
N VAL A 212 1.65 18.42 -11.97
CA VAL A 212 2.09 17.83 -10.69
C VAL A 212 2.31 16.33 -10.84
N LYS A 213 1.32 15.60 -11.36
CA LYS A 213 1.38 14.14 -11.51
C LYS A 213 2.57 13.68 -12.36
N MET A 214 2.81 14.33 -13.51
CA MET A 214 3.92 13.99 -14.39
C MET A 214 5.26 14.40 -13.79
N ALA A 215 5.34 15.56 -13.12
CA ALA A 215 6.55 15.98 -12.43
C ALA A 215 6.93 15.00 -11.30
N VAL A 216 5.94 14.53 -10.53
CA VAL A 216 6.12 13.48 -9.52
C VAL A 216 6.56 12.16 -10.16
N ARG A 217 5.80 11.66 -11.13
CA ARG A 217 6.05 10.35 -11.78
C ARG A 217 7.44 10.25 -12.38
N HIS A 218 7.92 11.35 -12.97
CA HIS A 218 9.22 11.42 -13.63
C HIS A 218 10.30 12.08 -12.76
N LYS A 219 10.05 12.29 -11.46
CA LYS A 219 10.97 12.87 -10.48
C LYS A 219 11.61 14.19 -10.94
N LEU A 220 10.83 15.06 -11.59
CA LEU A 220 11.25 16.35 -12.11
C LEU A 220 11.24 17.42 -11.00
N THR A 221 12.19 17.31 -10.06
CA THR A 221 12.29 18.20 -8.89
C THR A 221 12.31 19.69 -9.23
N PRO A 222 13.01 20.17 -10.28
CA PRO A 222 12.98 21.60 -10.63
C PRO A 222 11.57 22.11 -10.99
N ALA A 223 10.78 21.30 -11.70
CA ALA A 223 9.40 21.65 -12.04
C ALA A 223 8.50 21.67 -10.79
N LEU A 224 8.67 20.70 -9.88
CA LEU A 224 7.95 20.69 -8.61
C LEU A 224 8.30 21.90 -7.73
N GLN A 225 9.57 22.30 -7.68
CA GLN A 225 10.02 23.48 -6.94
C GLN A 225 9.38 24.75 -7.51
N ARG A 226 9.31 24.87 -8.84
CA ARG A 226 8.61 25.99 -9.51
C ARG A 226 7.12 26.01 -9.19
N ILE A 227 6.44 24.87 -9.28
CA ILE A 227 5.02 24.75 -8.92
C ILE A 227 4.82 25.12 -7.44
N ALA A 228 5.68 24.64 -6.52
CA ALA A 228 5.56 24.93 -5.09
C ALA A 228 5.75 26.42 -4.78
N ALA A 229 6.69 27.08 -5.48
CA ALA A 229 6.98 28.50 -5.28
C ALA A 229 5.92 29.42 -5.88
N GLU A 230 5.46 29.13 -7.10
CA GLU A 230 4.58 30.02 -7.86
C GLU A 230 3.09 29.66 -7.72
N GLN A 231 2.76 28.38 -7.53
CA GLN A 231 1.41 27.83 -7.63
C GLN A 231 1.11 26.78 -6.54
N PRO A 232 1.29 27.08 -5.24
CA PRO A 232 1.11 26.10 -4.16
C PRO A 232 -0.31 25.50 -4.10
N ALA A 233 -1.31 26.20 -4.63
CA ALA A 233 -2.68 25.71 -4.74
C ALA A 233 -2.81 24.45 -5.61
N TRP A 234 -1.93 24.28 -6.61
CA TRP A 234 -1.97 23.10 -7.49
C TRP A 234 -1.57 21.82 -6.74
N LEU A 235 -0.55 21.92 -5.87
CA LEU A 235 -0.16 20.83 -4.97
C LEU A 235 -1.27 20.54 -3.94
N ALA A 236 -1.91 21.58 -3.39
CA ALA A 236 -3.02 21.39 -2.45
C ALA A 236 -4.26 20.71 -3.09
N ALA A 237 -4.44 20.87 -4.40
CA ALA A 237 -5.54 20.30 -5.20
C ALA A 237 -5.20 18.99 -5.92
N SER A 238 -3.94 18.54 -5.91
CA SER A 238 -3.53 17.27 -6.52
C SER A 238 -4.03 16.06 -5.73
N ASP A 239 -3.95 14.88 -6.35
CA ASP A 239 -4.30 13.62 -5.69
C ASP A 239 -3.48 13.45 -4.39
N PRO A 240 -4.07 12.95 -3.29
CA PRO A 240 -3.33 12.72 -2.05
C PRO A 240 -2.03 11.91 -2.22
N LEU A 241 -2.00 10.95 -3.15
CA LEU A 241 -0.79 10.17 -3.43
C LEU A 241 0.28 11.03 -4.13
N ASP A 242 -0.14 11.87 -5.09
CA ASP A 242 0.76 12.83 -5.73
C ASP A 242 1.30 13.85 -4.71
N GLN A 243 0.49 14.28 -3.73
CA GLN A 243 0.94 15.14 -2.62
C GLN A 243 2.00 14.45 -1.76
N TYR A 244 1.77 13.18 -1.40
CA TYR A 244 2.72 12.38 -0.64
C TYR A 244 4.07 12.31 -1.35
N GLN A 245 4.05 11.94 -2.64
CA GLN A 245 5.26 11.78 -3.44
C GLN A 245 5.95 13.12 -3.73
N ALA A 246 5.19 14.19 -4.01
CA ALA A 246 5.75 15.54 -4.19
C ALA A 246 6.42 16.05 -2.91
N GLY A 247 5.80 15.86 -1.75
CA GLY A 247 6.39 16.23 -0.46
C GLY A 247 7.72 15.52 -0.22
N GLY A 248 7.80 14.22 -0.55
CA GLY A 248 9.07 13.49 -0.53
C GLY A 248 10.14 14.14 -1.43
N LEU A 249 9.81 14.41 -2.70
CA LEU A 249 10.75 14.94 -3.69
C LEU A 249 11.22 16.36 -3.36
N LEU A 250 10.38 17.14 -2.68
CA LEU A 250 10.67 18.50 -2.22
C LEU A 250 11.35 18.54 -0.84
N GLY A 251 11.39 17.42 -0.11
CA GLY A 251 11.80 17.40 1.29
C GLY A 251 10.79 18.06 2.25
N ASP A 252 9.55 18.28 1.82
CA ASP A 252 8.46 18.79 2.64
C ASP A 252 7.75 17.63 3.36
N LEU A 253 8.22 17.34 4.57
CA LEU A 253 7.69 16.28 5.43
C LEU A 253 6.21 16.48 5.76
N TRP A 254 5.75 17.72 5.92
CA TRP A 254 4.36 17.99 6.28
C TRP A 254 3.42 17.73 5.12
N MET A 255 3.79 18.16 3.92
CA MET A 255 3.06 17.82 2.70
C MET A 255 3.03 16.30 2.47
N GLN A 256 4.17 15.64 2.67
CA GLN A 256 4.28 14.19 2.55
C GLN A 256 3.26 13.50 3.49
N TRP A 257 3.32 13.83 4.78
CA TRP A 257 2.48 13.25 5.83
C TRP A 257 1.00 13.56 5.64
N LYS A 258 0.65 14.79 5.27
CA LYS A 258 -0.73 15.19 4.97
C LYS A 258 -1.28 14.44 3.75
N GLY A 259 -0.49 14.29 2.69
CA GLY A 259 -0.85 13.54 1.50
C GLY A 259 -1.13 12.08 1.83
N LEU A 260 -0.24 11.45 2.59
CA LEU A 260 -0.41 10.06 3.04
C LEU A 260 -1.68 9.86 3.87
N LEU A 261 -1.93 10.74 4.85
CA LEU A 261 -3.13 10.65 5.69
C LEU A 261 -4.41 10.75 4.85
N ARG A 262 -4.47 11.73 3.94
CA ARG A 262 -5.62 11.92 3.06
C ARG A 262 -5.79 10.73 2.12
N HIS A 263 -4.69 10.18 1.61
CA HIS A 263 -4.71 8.99 0.78
C HIS A 263 -5.31 7.81 1.58
N ARG A 264 -4.78 7.53 2.77
CA ARG A 264 -5.25 6.47 3.68
C ARG A 264 -6.74 6.60 3.98
N LEU A 265 -7.21 7.80 4.34
CA LEU A 265 -8.63 8.04 4.64
C LEU A 265 -9.53 7.84 3.42
N ALA A 266 -9.02 8.06 2.21
CA ALA A 266 -9.80 7.92 0.98
C ALA A 266 -9.81 6.49 0.42
N THR A 267 -8.72 5.73 0.60
CA THR A 267 -8.53 4.44 -0.10
C THR A 267 -8.63 3.22 0.80
N THR A 268 -8.54 3.36 2.13
CA THR A 268 -8.49 2.20 3.01
C THR A 268 -9.87 1.57 3.21
N PRO A 269 -10.09 0.28 2.86
CA PRO A 269 -11.36 -0.38 3.07
C PRO A 269 -11.57 -0.75 4.54
N PHE A 270 -12.69 -0.33 5.13
CA PHE A 270 -13.01 -0.53 6.55
C PHE A 270 -12.98 -2.01 7.01
N VAL A 271 -13.31 -2.95 6.12
CA VAL A 271 -13.29 -4.38 6.44
C VAL A 271 -11.87 -4.85 6.75
N LEU A 272 -10.87 -4.42 5.97
CA LEU A 272 -9.48 -4.79 6.20
C LEU A 272 -8.93 -4.12 7.47
N VAL A 273 -9.29 -2.86 7.73
CA VAL A 273 -8.98 -2.20 9.02
C VAL A 273 -9.54 -3.01 10.18
N SER A 274 -10.77 -3.51 10.05
CA SER A 274 -11.41 -4.32 11.09
C SER A 274 -10.69 -5.65 11.33
N LEU A 275 -10.23 -6.32 10.26
CA LEU A 275 -9.43 -7.55 10.37
C LEU A 275 -8.06 -7.29 11.02
N ALA A 276 -7.38 -6.20 10.64
CA ALA A 276 -6.11 -5.81 11.25
C ALA A 276 -6.25 -5.46 12.73
N LEU A 277 -7.27 -4.68 13.09
CA LEU A 277 -7.60 -4.37 14.47
C LEU A 277 -7.97 -5.64 15.26
N PHE A 278 -8.66 -6.60 14.65
CA PHE A 278 -8.95 -7.88 15.30
C PHE A 278 -7.68 -8.69 15.55
N ALA A 279 -6.80 -8.82 14.56
CA ALA A 279 -5.53 -9.54 14.69
C ALA A 279 -4.64 -8.92 15.79
N VAL A 280 -4.46 -7.61 15.77
CA VAL A 280 -3.74 -6.87 16.81
C VAL A 280 -4.45 -6.99 18.15
N GLY A 281 -5.79 -6.95 18.17
CA GLY A 281 -6.61 -7.10 19.37
C GLY A 281 -6.43 -8.45 20.08
N VAL A 282 -6.34 -9.55 19.33
CA VAL A 282 -6.05 -10.88 19.90
C VAL A 282 -4.71 -10.86 20.62
N TRP A 283 -3.65 -10.39 19.95
CA TRP A 283 -2.33 -10.30 20.55
C TRP A 283 -2.25 -9.31 21.72
N TYR A 284 -2.96 -8.19 21.60
CA TYR A 284 -3.07 -7.19 22.64
C TYR A 284 -3.58 -7.82 23.94
N VAL A 285 -4.69 -8.57 23.85
CA VAL A 285 -5.26 -9.28 25.01
C VAL A 285 -4.27 -10.30 25.55
N VAL A 286 -3.61 -11.08 24.68
CA VAL A 286 -2.60 -12.07 25.10
C VAL A 286 -1.48 -11.40 25.91
N LEU A 287 -0.86 -10.34 25.40
CA LEU A 287 0.24 -9.67 26.08
C LEU A 287 -0.20 -8.94 27.36
N VAL A 288 -1.36 -8.28 27.37
CA VAL A 288 -1.88 -7.63 28.58
C VAL A 288 -2.14 -8.64 29.70
N LEU A 289 -2.55 -9.87 29.37
CA LEU A 289 -2.74 -10.91 30.37
C LEU A 289 -1.42 -11.42 30.98
N HIS A 290 -0.28 -11.25 30.30
CA HIS A 290 1.05 -11.50 30.88
C HIS A 290 1.55 -10.31 31.71
N ALA A 291 1.05 -9.09 31.46
CA ALA A 291 1.47 -7.89 32.18
C ALA A 291 1.01 -7.87 33.65
N ASP A 292 1.54 -6.91 34.40
CA ASP A 292 1.17 -6.64 35.79
C ASP A 292 -0.34 -6.30 35.95
N ARG A 293 -0.93 -6.68 37.09
CA ARG A 293 -2.37 -6.50 37.36
C ARG A 293 -2.72 -5.11 37.86
N THR A 294 -2.16 -4.09 37.24
CA THR A 294 -2.53 -2.71 37.56
C THR A 294 -3.91 -2.37 37.00
N HIS A 295 -4.59 -1.40 37.60
CA HIS A 295 -5.88 -0.92 37.10
C HIS A 295 -5.76 -0.31 35.70
N TRP A 296 -4.59 0.21 35.33
CA TRP A 296 -4.28 0.74 34.00
C TRP A 296 -3.77 -0.29 32.99
N ARG A 297 -3.69 -1.59 33.32
CA ARG A 297 -3.08 -2.60 32.45
C ARG A 297 -3.66 -2.67 31.03
N TRP A 298 -4.92 -2.28 30.86
CA TRP A 298 -5.64 -2.27 29.58
C TRP A 298 -5.60 -0.92 28.85
N ALA A 299 -5.20 0.16 29.52
CA ALA A 299 -5.16 1.48 28.90
C ALA A 299 -3.72 1.90 28.62
N ARG A 300 -2.80 1.60 29.54
CA ARG A 300 -1.37 1.91 29.42
C ARG A 300 -0.77 1.43 28.10
N PRO A 301 -1.03 0.21 27.61
CA PRO A 301 -0.45 -0.25 26.34
C PRO A 301 -0.97 0.44 25.08
N ILE A 302 -2.08 1.21 25.19
CA ILE A 302 -2.61 1.96 24.04
C ILE A 302 -1.61 3.04 23.61
N VAL A 303 -0.94 3.71 24.56
CA VAL A 303 0.02 4.78 24.26
C VAL A 303 1.23 4.28 23.45
N PRO A 304 1.96 3.23 23.85
CA PRO A 304 3.04 2.67 23.02
C PRO A 304 2.52 2.08 21.70
N LEU A 305 1.30 1.52 21.67
CA LEU A 305 0.68 1.11 20.41
C LEU A 305 0.52 2.29 19.45
N MET A 306 -0.02 3.43 19.92
CA MET A 306 -0.12 4.63 19.08
C MET A 306 1.26 5.17 18.67
N ALA A 307 2.27 5.09 19.54
CA ALA A 307 3.64 5.44 19.18
C ALA A 307 4.18 4.55 18.04
N GLY A 308 3.81 3.27 18.04
CA GLY A 308 4.05 2.34 16.93
C GLY A 308 3.42 2.80 15.62
N VAL A 309 2.12 3.14 15.63
CA VAL A 309 1.41 3.66 14.45
C VAL A 309 2.11 4.92 13.91
N ILE A 310 2.49 5.84 14.79
CA ILE A 310 3.19 7.07 14.43
C ILE A 310 4.58 6.76 13.84
N SER A 311 5.26 5.69 14.28
CA SER A 311 6.60 5.35 13.80
C SER A 311 6.68 4.93 12.32
N VAL A 312 5.55 4.61 11.67
CA VAL A 312 5.50 4.38 10.21
C VAL A 312 5.77 5.67 9.41
N TRP A 313 5.41 6.83 9.95
CA TRP A 313 5.51 8.10 9.23
C TRP A 313 6.96 8.53 8.98
N PRO A 314 7.85 8.57 9.99
CA PRO A 314 9.26 8.81 9.74
C PRO A 314 9.91 7.66 8.95
N THR A 315 9.41 6.42 9.09
CA THR A 315 9.87 5.29 8.27
C THR A 315 9.65 5.56 6.78
N LEU A 316 8.45 5.97 6.38
CA LEU A 316 8.12 6.30 4.99
C LEU A 316 8.88 7.52 4.46
N SER A 317 9.14 8.51 5.33
CA SER A 317 10.04 9.61 4.97
C SER A 317 11.47 9.15 4.71
N LEU A 318 11.99 8.20 5.51
CA LEU A 318 13.30 7.60 5.29
C LEU A 318 13.34 6.70 4.06
N VAL A 319 12.26 5.99 3.72
CA VAL A 319 12.13 5.25 2.46
C VAL A 319 12.39 6.19 1.28
N HIS A 320 11.70 7.33 1.27
CA HIS A 320 11.83 8.29 0.17
C HIS A 320 13.26 8.84 0.07
N PHE A 321 13.87 9.17 1.21
CA PHE A 321 15.28 9.59 1.25
C PHE A 321 16.22 8.50 0.71
N GLN A 322 16.04 7.24 1.11
CA GLN A 322 16.86 6.12 0.63
C GLN A 322 16.69 5.88 -0.88
N GLU A 323 15.46 5.90 -1.39
CA GLU A 323 15.18 5.63 -2.79
C GLU A 323 15.58 6.77 -3.73
N VAL A 324 15.39 8.02 -3.30
CA VAL A 324 15.67 9.20 -4.12
C VAL A 324 17.09 9.70 -3.96
N THR A 325 17.61 9.76 -2.74
CA THR A 325 18.95 10.30 -2.47
C THR A 325 20.03 9.23 -2.54
N LEU A 326 19.77 8.01 -2.02
CA LEU A 326 20.77 6.93 -2.02
C LEU A 326 20.63 5.95 -3.20
N GLY A 327 19.53 6.02 -3.95
CA GLY A 327 19.26 5.12 -5.08
C GLY A 327 19.07 3.65 -4.67
N LEU A 328 18.77 3.39 -3.40
CA LEU A 328 18.47 2.04 -2.91
C LEU A 328 17.10 1.63 -3.43
N THR A 329 17.02 0.56 -4.23
CA THR A 329 15.75 0.09 -4.82
C THR A 329 15.57 -1.40 -4.60
N GLU A 330 14.31 -1.82 -4.44
CA GLU A 330 13.94 -3.22 -4.26
C GLU A 330 14.32 -4.09 -5.47
N HIS A 331 14.20 -3.53 -6.68
CA HIS A 331 14.46 -4.23 -7.95
C HIS A 331 15.94 -4.28 -8.36
N ALA A 332 16.86 -3.84 -7.50
CA ALA A 332 18.28 -3.93 -7.78
C ALA A 332 18.73 -5.41 -7.82
N PRO A 333 19.71 -5.78 -8.67
CA PRO A 333 20.21 -7.15 -8.70
C PRO A 333 20.90 -7.51 -7.38
N PHE A 334 20.90 -8.80 -7.04
CA PHE A 334 21.68 -9.31 -5.91
C PHE A 334 23.16 -8.92 -6.06
N PRO A 335 23.86 -8.49 -4.98
CA PRO A 335 23.41 -8.41 -3.58
C PRO A 335 22.77 -7.06 -3.17
N HIS A 336 22.52 -6.15 -4.11
CA HIS A 336 22.03 -4.81 -3.77
C HIS A 336 20.60 -4.82 -3.22
N ASN A 337 19.73 -5.72 -3.71
CA ASN A 337 18.43 -5.94 -3.09
C ASN A 337 18.54 -6.45 -1.64
N LEU A 338 19.51 -7.32 -1.33
CA LEU A 338 19.75 -7.76 0.05
C LEU A 338 20.09 -6.56 0.96
N TRP A 339 20.90 -5.61 0.47
CA TRP A 339 21.17 -4.37 1.19
C TRP A 339 19.94 -3.47 1.32
N TYR A 340 19.09 -3.40 0.29
CA TYR A 340 17.81 -2.71 0.37
C TYR A 340 16.94 -3.30 1.51
N TYR A 341 16.81 -4.62 1.61
CA TYR A 341 15.99 -5.23 2.65
C TYR A 341 16.62 -5.15 4.05
N MET A 342 17.92 -5.39 4.20
CA MET A 342 18.56 -5.37 5.52
C MET A 342 18.86 -3.94 6.00
N ALA A 343 19.66 -3.19 5.25
CA ALA A 343 20.12 -1.85 5.63
C ALA A 343 19.10 -0.76 5.27
N GLY A 344 18.21 -1.00 4.30
CA GLY A 344 17.07 -0.15 4.01
C GLY A 344 15.91 -0.45 4.94
N VAL A 345 15.15 -1.51 4.65
CA VAL A 345 13.88 -1.88 5.32
C VAL A 345 14.10 -2.20 6.81
N GLY A 346 14.83 -3.27 7.13
CA GLY A 346 14.98 -3.74 8.51
C GLY A 346 15.57 -2.67 9.44
N LEU A 347 16.62 -1.97 9.00
CA LEU A 347 17.28 -0.95 9.82
C LEU A 347 16.38 0.27 10.06
N ARG A 348 15.82 0.88 9.01
CA ARG A 348 15.04 2.12 9.16
C ARG A 348 13.83 1.90 10.06
N GLU A 349 13.15 0.78 9.88
CA GLU A 349 11.91 0.49 10.59
C GLU A 349 12.15 0.25 12.08
N GLU A 350 13.14 -0.57 12.41
CA GLU A 350 13.45 -0.87 13.81
C GLU A 350 14.04 0.35 14.52
N LEU A 351 14.81 1.20 13.83
CA LEU A 351 15.26 2.47 14.40
C LEU A 351 14.11 3.44 14.65
N CYS A 352 13.16 3.59 13.72
CA CYS A 352 11.99 4.45 13.93
C CYS A 352 11.12 3.94 15.08
N LYS A 353 10.86 2.63 15.17
CA LYS A 353 10.13 2.03 16.29
C LYS A 353 10.85 2.29 17.62
N LEU A 354 12.16 2.06 17.69
CA LEU A 354 12.95 2.31 18.90
C LEU A 354 12.98 3.80 19.25
N ALA A 355 13.08 4.70 18.27
CA ALA A 355 13.02 6.14 18.49
C ALA A 355 11.69 6.55 19.17
N LEU A 356 10.57 5.97 18.72
CA LEU A 356 9.25 6.20 19.32
C LEU A 356 9.05 5.43 20.64
N PHE A 357 9.91 4.46 20.96
CA PHE A 357 9.96 3.80 22.26
C PHE A 357 10.75 4.61 23.32
N ILE A 358 11.77 5.36 22.94
CA ILE A 358 12.64 6.13 23.86
C ILE A 358 11.87 7.01 24.87
N PRO A 359 10.78 7.71 24.50
CA PRO A 359 10.01 8.51 25.47
C PRO A 359 9.45 7.72 26.66
N PHE A 360 9.32 6.39 26.56
CA PHE A 360 8.88 5.53 27.67
C PHE A 360 10.02 5.14 28.62
N LEU A 361 11.29 5.32 28.22
CA LEU A 361 12.44 4.90 29.03
C LEU A 361 12.49 5.55 30.42
N PRO A 362 12.26 6.86 30.62
CA PRO A 362 12.30 7.44 31.97
C PRO A 362 11.36 6.75 32.95
N TRP A 363 10.14 6.46 32.52
CA TRP A 363 9.14 5.75 33.31
C TRP A 363 9.52 4.27 33.54
N LEU A 364 10.03 3.59 32.51
CA LEU A 364 10.49 2.19 32.63
C LEU A 364 11.69 2.04 33.56
N LEU A 365 12.62 3.00 33.53
CA LEU A 365 13.80 3.04 34.40
C LEU A 365 13.40 3.25 35.85
N TRP A 366 12.36 4.06 36.09
CA TRP A 366 11.76 4.20 37.42
C TRP A 366 11.12 2.91 37.90
N ARG A 367 10.38 2.20 37.04
CA ARG A 367 9.72 0.92 37.35
C ARG A 367 10.68 -0.24 37.60
N LYS A 368 11.87 -0.21 36.99
CA LYS A 368 12.91 -1.24 37.17
C LYS A 368 12.49 -2.65 36.75
N GLU A 369 11.58 -2.78 35.80
CA GLU A 369 11.05 -4.06 35.30
C GLU A 369 11.45 -4.28 33.83
N SER A 370 12.35 -5.22 33.55
CA SER A 370 12.82 -5.52 32.18
C SER A 370 11.72 -6.09 31.29
N GLY A 371 10.90 -7.00 31.83
CA GLY A 371 9.74 -7.53 31.10
C GLY A 371 8.71 -6.46 30.72
N LEU A 372 8.59 -5.40 31.53
CA LEU A 372 7.71 -4.28 31.20
C LEU A 372 8.24 -3.46 30.03
N ALA A 373 9.56 -3.26 29.93
CA ALA A 373 10.18 -2.62 28.77
C ALA A 373 9.98 -3.46 27.51
N MET A 374 10.15 -4.77 27.61
CA MET A 374 9.91 -5.72 26.52
C MET A 374 8.47 -5.66 26.00
N LEU A 375 7.48 -5.73 26.92
CA LEU A 375 6.07 -5.62 26.56
C LEU A 375 5.75 -4.26 25.94
N THR A 376 6.29 -3.17 26.49
CA THR A 376 6.09 -1.81 25.96
C THR A 376 6.60 -1.70 24.53
N GLY A 377 7.81 -2.21 24.25
CA GLY A 377 8.35 -2.30 22.90
C GLY A 377 7.52 -3.18 21.97
N ALA A 378 7.00 -4.30 22.46
CA ALA A 378 6.13 -5.17 21.66
C ALA A 378 4.83 -4.47 21.24
N PHE A 379 4.26 -3.62 22.11
CA PHE A 379 3.11 -2.78 21.73
C PHE A 379 3.47 -1.72 20.67
N VAL A 380 4.66 -1.13 20.73
CA VAL A 380 5.18 -0.27 19.64
C VAL A 380 5.27 -1.07 18.33
N GLY A 381 5.83 -2.28 18.37
CA GLY A 381 5.91 -3.15 17.20
C GLY A 381 4.52 -3.51 16.62
N PHE A 382 3.51 -3.77 17.47
CA PHE A 382 2.13 -3.99 17.01
C PHE A 382 1.51 -2.76 16.36
N GLY A 383 1.73 -1.58 16.93
CA GLY A 383 1.24 -0.33 16.34
C GLY A 383 1.82 -0.09 14.95
N PHE A 384 3.12 -0.36 14.79
CA PHE A 384 3.76 -0.27 13.48
C PHE A 384 3.15 -1.28 12.50
N ALA A 385 3.06 -2.55 12.89
CA ALA A 385 2.51 -3.60 12.03
C ALA A 385 1.05 -3.36 11.66
N LEU A 386 0.26 -2.73 12.54
CA LEU A 386 -1.12 -2.34 12.25
C LEU A 386 -1.19 -1.38 11.05
N GLU A 387 -0.41 -0.30 11.10
CA GLU A 387 -0.39 0.73 10.05
C GLU A 387 0.28 0.21 8.77
N GLU A 388 1.37 -0.55 8.90
CA GLU A 388 2.06 -1.13 7.76
C GLU A 388 1.19 -2.16 7.03
N ASN A 389 0.45 -3.02 7.76
CA ASN A 389 -0.48 -3.93 7.11
C ASN A 389 -1.59 -3.19 6.36
N ILE A 390 -2.09 -2.08 6.91
CA ILE A 390 -3.03 -1.19 6.20
C ILE A 390 -2.43 -0.67 4.88
N GLN A 391 -1.11 -0.46 4.82
CA GLN A 391 -0.42 -0.11 3.58
C GLN A 391 -0.46 -1.21 2.53
N TYR A 392 -0.09 -2.43 2.89
CA TYR A 392 -0.11 -3.53 1.90
C TYR A 392 -1.52 -3.80 1.35
N TYR A 393 -2.56 -3.45 2.10
CA TYR A 393 -3.96 -3.58 1.68
C TYR A 393 -4.30 -2.71 0.48
N THR A 394 -3.71 -1.52 0.39
CA THR A 394 -3.97 -0.61 -0.73
C THR A 394 -3.17 -1.01 -1.97
N ASP A 395 -2.04 -1.69 -1.80
CA ASP A 395 -1.01 -1.78 -2.84
C ASP A 395 -0.87 -3.19 -3.47
N ALA A 396 -1.00 -4.27 -2.69
CA ALA A 396 -0.61 -5.64 -3.12
C ALA A 396 -1.77 -6.63 -3.31
N GLY A 397 -3.02 -6.18 -3.17
CA GLY A 397 -4.22 -7.01 -3.31
C GLY A 397 -4.50 -7.93 -2.10
N ALA A 398 -5.70 -8.51 -2.05
CA ALA A 398 -6.20 -9.19 -0.85
C ALA A 398 -5.40 -10.43 -0.42
N GLN A 399 -4.67 -11.13 -1.29
CA GLN A 399 -4.03 -12.41 -0.95
C GLN A 399 -2.75 -12.26 -0.13
N ALA A 400 -1.78 -11.45 -0.58
CA ALA A 400 -0.50 -11.22 0.12
C ALA A 400 -0.71 -10.67 1.56
N VAL A 401 -1.76 -9.88 1.68
CA VAL A 401 -2.28 -9.19 2.85
C VAL A 401 -2.73 -10.12 3.97
N LEU A 402 -3.39 -11.22 3.61
CA LEU A 402 -3.99 -12.12 4.59
C LEU A 402 -2.95 -12.99 5.28
N GLY A 403 -1.86 -13.35 4.60
CA GLY A 403 -0.74 -14.04 5.24
C GLY A 403 0.02 -13.16 6.24
N ARG A 404 0.28 -11.90 5.86
CA ARG A 404 0.96 -10.92 6.74
C ARG A 404 0.17 -10.63 8.03
N LEU A 405 -1.18 -10.62 7.96
CA LEU A 405 -2.05 -10.47 9.13
C LEU A 405 -1.78 -11.51 10.22
N LEU A 406 -1.43 -12.74 9.81
CA LEU A 406 -1.23 -13.85 10.73
C LEU A 406 0.17 -13.82 11.34
N THR A 407 1.21 -13.54 10.54
CA THR A 407 2.61 -13.73 10.93
C THR A 407 3.37 -12.43 11.18
N ALA A 408 3.23 -11.43 10.31
CA ALA A 408 4.02 -10.20 10.39
C ALA A 408 3.72 -9.40 11.66
N ASN A 409 2.45 -9.33 12.06
CA ASN A 409 2.03 -8.70 13.33
C ASN A 409 2.85 -9.22 14.53
N PHE A 410 3.01 -10.54 14.62
CA PHE A 410 3.79 -11.15 15.69
C PHE A 410 5.29 -10.86 15.52
N LEU A 411 5.82 -10.96 14.30
CA LEU A 411 7.23 -10.71 14.00
C LEU A 411 7.66 -9.32 14.49
N HIS A 412 6.96 -8.25 14.08
CA HIS A 412 7.32 -6.88 14.49
C HIS A 412 7.21 -6.70 16.01
N ALA A 413 6.12 -7.17 16.64
CA ALA A 413 5.99 -7.09 18.08
C ALA A 413 7.13 -7.81 18.82
N ALA A 414 7.50 -9.00 18.34
CA ALA A 414 8.54 -9.81 18.96
C ALA A 414 9.93 -9.16 18.84
N LEU A 415 10.29 -8.74 17.63
CA LEU A 415 11.59 -8.14 17.33
C LEU A 415 11.76 -6.79 18.04
N THR A 416 10.77 -5.90 17.94
CA THR A 416 10.80 -4.59 18.59
C THR A 416 10.77 -4.73 20.12
N GLY A 417 10.00 -5.69 20.66
CA GLY A 417 10.01 -5.99 22.09
C GLY A 417 11.39 -6.45 22.58
N TYR A 418 12.07 -7.31 21.82
CA TYR A 418 13.41 -7.78 22.15
C TYR A 418 14.45 -6.64 22.10
N ALA A 419 14.42 -5.81 21.06
CA ALA A 419 15.32 -4.67 20.92
C ALA A 419 15.08 -3.60 22.02
N ALA A 420 13.82 -3.31 22.33
CA ALA A 420 13.44 -2.37 23.38
C ALA A 420 13.92 -2.81 24.76
N ARG A 421 13.83 -4.11 25.06
CA ARG A 421 14.38 -4.71 26.28
C ARG A 421 15.90 -4.50 26.37
N ALA A 422 16.62 -4.77 25.28
CA ALA A 422 18.07 -4.59 25.25
C ALA A 422 18.47 -3.11 25.41
N LEU A 423 17.76 -2.19 24.76
CA LEU A 423 17.95 -0.73 24.92
C LEU A 423 17.68 -0.29 26.36
N TYR A 424 16.63 -0.82 26.98
CA TYR A 424 16.33 -0.55 28.38
C TYR A 424 17.48 -1.01 29.31
N ARG A 425 18.01 -2.22 29.12
CA ARG A 425 19.15 -2.74 29.89
C ARG A 425 20.40 -1.89 29.67
N LEU A 426 20.64 -1.45 28.44
CA LEU A 426 21.73 -0.54 28.09
C LEU A 426 21.70 0.71 28.96
N VAL A 427 20.59 1.44 28.93
CA VAL A 427 20.46 2.71 29.65
C VAL A 427 20.46 2.48 31.16
N ARG A 428 19.77 1.44 31.65
CA ARG A 428 19.74 1.10 33.08
C ARG A 428 21.12 0.76 33.64
N SER A 429 21.93 0.05 32.86
CA SER A 429 23.30 -0.34 33.23
C SER A 429 24.34 0.76 33.02
N ARG A 430 23.91 1.98 32.64
CA ARG A 430 24.79 3.09 32.26
C ARG A 430 25.79 2.67 31.18
N PHE A 431 25.27 2.03 30.15
CA PHE A 431 26.01 1.54 28.97
C PHE A 431 26.94 0.34 29.18
N ALA A 432 26.95 -0.30 30.35
CA ALA A 432 27.75 -1.51 30.58
C ALA A 432 27.29 -2.73 29.75
N THR A 433 26.06 -2.70 29.20
CA THR A 433 25.50 -3.73 28.31
C THR A 433 25.40 -3.27 26.84
N ALA A 434 26.30 -2.37 26.41
CA ALA A 434 26.41 -1.88 25.02
C ALA A 434 26.48 -3.00 23.99
N GLU A 435 27.31 -4.00 24.25
CA GLU A 435 27.48 -5.16 23.39
C GLU A 435 26.17 -5.96 23.21
N GLU A 436 25.43 -6.20 24.31
CA GLU A 436 24.13 -6.89 24.24
C GLU A 436 23.14 -6.13 23.37
N PHE A 437 23.07 -4.80 23.51
CA PHE A 437 22.19 -3.97 22.69
C PHE A 437 22.58 -3.97 21.22
N ILE A 438 23.87 -3.83 20.91
CA ILE A 438 24.36 -3.83 19.52
C ILE A 438 24.03 -5.16 18.84
N PHE A 439 24.31 -6.30 19.50
CA PHE A 439 23.97 -7.60 18.95
C PHE A 439 22.45 -7.82 18.81
N ALA A 440 21.66 -7.35 19.78
CA ALA A 440 20.22 -7.43 19.69
C ALA A 440 19.68 -6.60 18.51
N LEU A 441 20.17 -5.37 18.32
CA LEU A 441 19.75 -4.49 17.24
C LEU A 441 20.15 -5.05 15.87
N ILE A 442 21.43 -5.44 15.70
CA ILE A 442 21.91 -6.06 14.45
C ILE A 442 21.10 -7.33 14.15
N GLY A 443 20.91 -8.20 15.15
CA GLY A 443 20.14 -9.42 14.98
C GLY A 443 18.70 -9.16 14.55
N VAL A 444 18.01 -8.21 15.21
CA VAL A 444 16.64 -7.82 14.87
C VAL A 444 16.55 -7.25 13.45
N VAL A 445 17.47 -6.36 13.07
CA VAL A 445 17.54 -5.78 11.72
C VAL A 445 17.76 -6.85 10.64
N LEU A 446 18.72 -7.75 10.86
CA LEU A 446 19.01 -8.83 9.91
C LEU A 446 17.88 -9.84 9.79
N ILE A 447 17.22 -10.18 10.91
CA ILE A 447 16.09 -11.11 10.90
C ILE A 447 14.88 -10.48 10.22
N HIS A 448 14.59 -9.21 10.51
CA HIS A 448 13.50 -8.49 9.88
C HIS A 448 13.74 -8.35 8.37
N GLY A 449 14.85 -7.73 7.97
CA GLY A 449 15.17 -7.56 6.55
C GLY A 449 15.34 -8.92 5.84
N GLY A 450 15.86 -9.93 6.52
CA GLY A 450 15.94 -11.30 6.00
C GLY A 450 14.56 -11.93 5.77
N TYR A 451 13.60 -11.69 6.65
CA TYR A 451 12.22 -12.16 6.47
C TYR A 451 11.58 -11.55 5.22
N ASP A 452 11.70 -10.23 5.04
CA ASP A 452 11.17 -9.55 3.85
C ASP A 452 11.91 -9.98 2.58
N PHE A 453 13.24 -10.11 2.63
CA PHE A 453 14.04 -10.58 1.51
C PHE A 453 13.65 -11.99 1.07
N VAL A 454 13.41 -12.90 2.02
CA VAL A 454 12.98 -14.27 1.71
C VAL A 454 11.63 -14.28 1.01
N LEU A 455 10.70 -13.40 1.40
CA LEU A 455 9.35 -13.35 0.84
C LEU A 455 9.25 -12.57 -0.48
N ALA A 456 10.03 -11.50 -0.65
CA ALA A 456 9.87 -10.56 -1.75
C ALA A 456 11.10 -10.44 -2.66
N GLY A 457 12.27 -10.92 -2.23
CA GLY A 457 13.52 -10.80 -2.98
C GLY A 457 13.61 -11.66 -4.25
N GLY A 458 12.69 -12.61 -4.44
CA GLY A 458 12.60 -13.45 -5.65
C GLY A 458 13.80 -14.38 -5.91
N LEU A 459 14.73 -14.49 -4.94
CA LEU A 459 15.95 -15.28 -5.08
C LEU A 459 15.70 -16.79 -4.88
N PHE A 460 14.72 -17.13 -4.04
CA PHE A 460 14.40 -18.51 -3.70
C PHE A 460 13.12 -18.96 -4.39
N ASP A 461 13.04 -20.26 -4.65
CA ASP A 461 11.79 -20.90 -5.02
C ASP A 461 10.71 -20.64 -3.94
N PRO A 462 9.43 -20.43 -4.33
CA PRO A 462 8.34 -20.14 -3.38
C PRO A 462 8.26 -21.11 -2.19
N ASP A 463 8.52 -22.41 -2.40
CA ASP A 463 8.46 -23.41 -1.34
C ASP A 463 9.61 -23.21 -0.33
N VAL A 464 10.81 -22.92 -0.85
CA VAL A 464 11.98 -22.63 -0.01
C VAL A 464 11.78 -21.32 0.77
N ALA A 465 11.19 -20.32 0.12
CA ALA A 465 10.84 -19.06 0.77
C ALA A 465 9.82 -19.25 1.90
N ALA A 466 8.77 -20.04 1.65
CA ALA A 466 7.78 -20.39 2.66
C ALA A 466 8.42 -21.10 3.86
N ILE A 467 9.24 -22.13 3.63
CA ILE A 467 9.95 -22.85 4.71
C ILE A 467 10.89 -21.90 5.47
N GLY A 468 11.64 -21.05 4.76
CA GLY A 468 12.54 -20.07 5.36
C GLY A 468 11.81 -19.08 6.27
N SER A 469 10.68 -18.53 5.82
CA SER A 469 9.86 -17.61 6.61
C SER A 469 9.29 -18.27 7.87
N VAL A 470 8.81 -19.52 7.77
CA VAL A 470 8.33 -20.31 8.91
C VAL A 470 9.44 -20.60 9.90
N ALA A 471 10.65 -20.92 9.43
CA ALA A 471 11.82 -21.14 10.29
C ALA A 471 12.23 -19.86 11.04
N ILE A 472 12.26 -18.71 10.35
CA ILE A 472 12.52 -17.41 10.97
C ILE A 472 11.47 -17.10 12.05
N LEU A 473 10.18 -17.26 11.73
CA LEU A 473 9.09 -17.04 12.70
C LEU A 473 9.20 -17.96 13.92
N GLY A 474 9.54 -19.23 13.71
CA GLY A 474 9.77 -20.18 14.80
C GLY A 474 10.92 -19.78 15.71
N PHE A 475 12.04 -19.33 15.13
CA PHE A 475 13.19 -18.81 15.88
C PHE A 475 12.83 -17.56 16.68
N VAL A 476 12.16 -16.59 16.05
CA VAL A 476 11.72 -15.35 16.71
C VAL A 476 10.73 -15.66 17.83
N ALA A 477 9.75 -16.54 17.59
CA ALA A 477 8.79 -16.97 18.60
C ALA A 477 9.47 -17.63 19.80
N TYR A 478 10.43 -18.54 19.54
CA TYR A 478 11.22 -19.16 20.57
C TYR A 478 11.96 -18.11 21.42
N LYS A 479 12.71 -17.20 20.79
CA LYS A 479 13.51 -16.19 21.49
C LYS A 479 12.65 -15.22 22.27
N PHE A 480 11.55 -14.75 21.68
CA PHE A 480 10.62 -13.84 22.33
C PHE A 480 9.96 -14.48 23.54
N PHE A 481 9.35 -15.67 23.40
CA PHE A 481 8.64 -16.28 24.52
C PHE A 481 9.56 -16.81 25.62
N ASP A 482 10.76 -17.29 25.28
CA ASP A 482 11.77 -17.67 26.28
C ASP A 482 12.23 -16.45 27.08
N THR A 483 12.51 -15.34 26.41
CA THR A 483 12.87 -14.07 27.09
C THR A 483 11.70 -13.57 27.93
N LEU A 484 10.48 -13.59 27.41
CA LEU A 484 9.28 -13.16 28.14
C LEU A 484 9.04 -13.99 29.40
N ALA A 485 9.20 -15.32 29.32
CA ALA A 485 9.03 -16.22 30.46
C ALA A 485 10.04 -15.95 31.59
N ASN A 486 11.26 -15.53 31.23
CA ASN A 486 12.32 -15.20 32.19
C ASN A 486 12.15 -13.81 32.81
N ASP A 487 11.58 -12.86 32.06
CA ASP A 487 11.51 -11.45 32.45
C ASP A 487 10.16 -11.02 33.04
N VAL A 488 9.09 -11.80 32.83
CA VAL A 488 7.73 -11.47 33.27
C VAL A 488 7.23 -12.53 34.25
N PRO A 489 6.77 -12.14 35.45
CA PRO A 489 6.27 -13.09 36.43
C PRO A 489 5.00 -13.81 35.94
N ILE A 490 4.87 -15.09 36.30
CA ILE A 490 3.71 -15.92 35.94
C ILE A 490 2.44 -15.37 36.60
N SER A 491 1.49 -14.89 35.80
CA SER A 491 0.19 -14.40 36.26
C SER A 491 -0.89 -15.49 36.19
N ARG A 492 -1.52 -15.82 37.33
CA ARG A 492 -2.65 -16.79 37.40
C ARG A 492 -4.01 -16.13 37.18
N GLY A 493 -4.32 -15.74 35.94
CA GLY A 493 -5.54 -14.98 35.59
C GLY A 493 -6.81 -15.83 35.57
N VAL A 494 -8.00 -15.20 35.57
CA VAL A 494 -9.27 -15.92 35.34
C VAL A 494 -9.24 -16.57 33.96
N VAL A 495 -8.89 -15.80 32.93
CA VAL A 495 -8.71 -16.30 31.56
C VAL A 495 -7.25 -16.69 31.35
N CYS A 496 -7.00 -17.86 30.78
CA CYS A 496 -5.66 -18.25 30.36
C CYS A 496 -5.32 -17.59 29.01
N PRO A 497 -4.17 -16.92 28.91
CA PRO A 497 -3.67 -16.36 27.64
C PRO A 497 -3.65 -17.35 26.47
N SER A 498 -3.31 -18.62 26.71
CA SER A 498 -3.34 -19.66 25.66
C SER A 498 -4.73 -19.88 25.08
N GLY A 499 -5.77 -19.86 25.90
CA GLY A 499 -7.15 -19.95 25.43
C GLY A 499 -7.54 -18.76 24.55
N VAL A 500 -7.09 -17.55 24.88
CA VAL A 500 -7.31 -16.36 24.04
C VAL A 500 -6.58 -16.49 22.71
N LEU A 501 -5.31 -16.89 22.73
CA LEU A 501 -4.52 -17.06 21.51
C LEU A 501 -5.15 -18.10 20.58
N THR A 502 -5.46 -19.29 21.11
CA THR A 502 -6.02 -20.39 20.31
C THR A 502 -7.36 -20.05 19.68
N ILE A 503 -8.31 -19.51 20.47
CA ILE A 503 -9.65 -19.17 19.95
C ILE A 503 -9.58 -17.91 19.07
N GLY A 504 -8.80 -16.90 19.48
CA GLY A 504 -8.63 -15.66 18.71
C GLY A 504 -8.02 -15.90 17.33
N MET A 505 -6.96 -16.72 17.25
CA MET A 505 -6.35 -17.09 15.96
C MET A 505 -7.27 -17.95 15.10
N ALA A 506 -8.03 -18.88 15.70
CA ALA A 506 -9.03 -19.65 14.97
C ALA A 506 -10.11 -18.75 14.35
N CYS A 507 -10.62 -17.78 15.12
CA CYS A 507 -11.56 -16.78 14.61
C CYS A 507 -10.94 -15.93 13.51
N LEU A 508 -9.69 -15.48 13.67
CA LEU A 508 -9.01 -14.67 12.66
C LEU A 508 -8.88 -15.44 11.34
N VAL A 509 -8.38 -16.68 11.38
CA VAL A 509 -8.27 -17.54 10.19
C VAL A 509 -9.63 -17.77 9.53
N ALA A 510 -10.68 -18.03 10.32
CA ALA A 510 -12.03 -18.20 9.80
C ALA A 510 -12.57 -16.93 9.10
N LEU A 511 -12.39 -15.76 9.72
CA LEU A 511 -12.79 -14.47 9.14
C LEU A 511 -12.02 -14.17 7.85
N VAL A 512 -10.73 -14.49 7.83
CA VAL A 512 -9.86 -14.32 6.68
C VAL A 512 -10.28 -15.25 5.52
N PHE A 513 -10.66 -16.51 5.79
CA PHE A 513 -11.24 -17.39 4.77
C PHE A 513 -12.52 -16.82 4.17
N ILE A 514 -13.45 -16.37 5.01
CA ILE A 514 -14.72 -15.78 4.58
C ILE A 514 -14.45 -14.55 3.72
N TYR A 515 -13.54 -13.67 4.15
CA TYR A 515 -13.17 -12.48 3.40
C TYR A 515 -12.52 -12.82 2.05
N ALA A 516 -11.57 -13.75 2.01
CA ALA A 516 -10.91 -14.18 0.78
C ALA A 516 -11.93 -14.73 -0.24
N ALA A 517 -12.85 -15.59 0.21
CA ALA A 517 -13.93 -16.10 -0.63
C ALA A 517 -14.87 -14.99 -1.13
N ALA A 518 -15.28 -14.08 -0.24
CA ALA A 518 -16.21 -13.01 -0.58
C ALA A 518 -15.65 -11.99 -1.59
N THR A 519 -14.33 -11.78 -1.57
CA THR A 519 -13.65 -10.78 -2.41
C THR A 519 -13.13 -11.33 -3.72
N THR A 520 -12.74 -12.60 -3.77
CA THR A 520 -12.15 -13.21 -4.97
C THR A 520 -13.08 -14.18 -5.69
N GLY A 521 -14.11 -14.70 -5.01
CA GLY A 521 -14.98 -15.75 -5.54
C GLY A 521 -14.27 -17.08 -5.83
N GLY A 522 -12.98 -17.22 -5.50
CA GLY A 522 -12.16 -18.36 -5.88
C GLY A 522 -11.59 -19.14 -4.69
N MET A 523 -11.58 -20.48 -4.80
CA MET A 523 -10.97 -21.35 -3.77
C MET A 523 -9.44 -21.24 -3.73
N GLY A 524 -8.79 -20.74 -4.79
CA GLY A 524 -7.34 -20.51 -4.80
C GLY A 524 -6.91 -19.50 -3.72
N ALA A 525 -7.66 -18.40 -3.56
CA ALA A 525 -7.39 -17.40 -2.52
C ALA A 525 -7.57 -17.98 -1.11
N VAL A 526 -8.60 -18.81 -0.93
CA VAL A 526 -8.86 -19.52 0.34
C VAL A 526 -7.73 -20.52 0.64
N GLY A 527 -7.22 -21.22 -0.39
CA GLY A 527 -6.06 -22.11 -0.28
C GLY A 527 -4.80 -21.38 0.19
N ALA A 528 -4.47 -20.24 -0.44
CA ALA A 528 -3.31 -19.42 -0.08
C ALA A 528 -3.38 -18.88 1.37
N VAL A 529 -4.58 -18.55 1.85
CA VAL A 529 -4.80 -18.23 3.28
C VAL A 529 -4.48 -19.44 4.15
N GLY A 530 -4.93 -20.63 3.76
CA GLY A 530 -4.71 -21.88 4.48
C GLY A 530 -3.22 -22.20 4.61
N GLU A 531 -2.46 -22.03 3.53
CA GLU A 531 -1.00 -22.16 3.51
C GLU A 531 -0.35 -21.15 4.43
N SER A 532 -0.76 -19.87 4.36
CA SER A 532 -0.22 -18.82 5.24
C SER A 532 -0.51 -19.08 6.73
N ALA A 533 -1.65 -19.69 7.04
CA ALA A 533 -2.02 -20.05 8.41
C ALA A 533 -1.10 -21.13 9.00
N VAL A 534 -0.38 -21.90 8.19
CA VAL A 534 0.65 -22.84 8.66
C VAL A 534 1.76 -22.11 9.42
N GLY A 535 2.08 -20.87 9.04
CA GLY A 535 3.04 -20.01 9.74
C GLY A 535 2.68 -19.71 11.20
N LEU A 536 1.41 -19.86 11.59
CA LEU A 536 0.97 -19.72 12.99
C LEU A 536 1.34 -20.92 13.86
N VAL A 537 1.52 -22.10 13.28
CA VAL A 537 1.82 -23.34 14.00
C VAL A 537 3.07 -23.22 14.86
N PRO A 538 4.25 -22.81 14.35
CA PRO A 538 5.44 -22.67 15.17
C PRO A 538 5.27 -21.62 16.28
N ILE A 539 4.58 -20.52 16.01
CA ILE A 539 4.30 -19.47 17.00
C ILE A 539 3.44 -20.04 18.13
N ALA A 540 2.33 -20.70 17.81
CA ALA A 540 1.44 -21.31 18.78
C ALA A 540 2.12 -22.43 19.57
N MET A 541 2.92 -23.27 18.92
CA MET A 541 3.69 -24.34 19.58
C MET A 541 4.72 -23.78 20.56
N MET A 542 5.50 -22.76 20.16
CA MET A 542 6.49 -22.14 21.05
C MET A 542 5.82 -21.43 22.22
N TYR A 543 4.71 -20.73 21.95
CA TYR A 543 3.89 -20.11 22.98
C TYR A 543 3.43 -21.12 24.04
N LEU A 544 2.82 -22.22 23.59
CA LEU A 544 2.30 -23.28 24.47
C LEU A 544 3.39 -24.02 25.24
N ARG A 545 4.61 -24.15 24.69
CA ARG A 545 5.72 -24.84 25.37
C ARG A 545 6.41 -23.98 26.43
N ARG A 546 6.43 -22.65 26.25
CA ARG A 546 7.23 -21.74 27.10
C ARG A 546 6.44 -21.00 28.16
N LEU A 547 5.18 -20.70 27.90
CA LEU A 547 4.38 -19.80 28.75
C LEU A 547 3.15 -20.46 29.38
N ARG A 548 2.95 -21.76 29.13
CA ARG A 548 1.92 -22.57 29.79
C ARG A 548 2.57 -23.42 30.87
#